data_AF-A0A2G9U8X9-F1
#
_entry.id   AF-A0A2G9U8X9-F1
#
_cell.length_a   1.000
_cell.length_b   1.000
_cell.length_c   1.000
_cell.angle_alpha   90.00
_cell.angle_beta   90.00
_cell.angle_gamma   90.00
#
_symmetry.space_group_name_H-M   'P 1'
#
loop_
_entity.id
_entity.type
_entity.pdbx_description
1 polymer ?
#
loop_
_entity_poly.entity_id
_entity_poly.type
_entity_poly.pdbx_seq_one_letter_code
_entity_poly.pdbx_strand_id
1 'polypeptide(L)'
;MIIRMVHGREMNSLVTAIDASPRERDVHMHFPEPQKQCSCHLNDPPPWTGEIHGLSQVESLELPAITICPKVPDAFNATGLLGDIRVTFPAIDDATALDLVRFFIGGNGLENMDDLSYFNRTYMSHLNQLYKIWSDGYTTEEFFNLIQEKYGYACDELFRECQLAGKIMNCCISYFASLAVEGGVRVEFERMRYLSPHHVKASRTEADDIGRIILSLKAPPSITNPYYNYSQPQIIVYITDNFKHVVDFPRFYLYPHEWNRMRFTARYIALIENKDVCTQR
;
A
#
# COMPACT_ATOMS: atom_id res chain seq x y z
N MET A 1 -13.09 -8.45 1.70
CA MET A 1 -12.89 -7.02 1.46
C MET A 1 -13.27 -6.68 0.03
N ILE A 2 -13.94 -5.55 -0.18
CA ILE A 2 -14.23 -5.02 -1.52
C ILE A 2 -13.56 -3.65 -1.60
N ILE A 3 -12.69 -3.45 -2.59
CA ILE A 3 -12.06 -2.14 -2.84
C ILE A 3 -12.49 -1.64 -4.21
N ARG A 4 -13.00 -0.42 -4.26
CA ARG A 4 -13.28 0.33 -5.48
C ARG A 4 -12.43 1.58 -5.52
N MET A 5 -11.80 1.87 -6.66
CA MET A 5 -11.13 3.15 -6.87
C MET A 5 -11.99 4.04 -7.80
N VAL A 6 -12.20 5.30 -7.42
CA VAL A 6 -13.07 6.27 -8.11
C VAL A 6 -12.32 7.57 -8.37
N HIS A 7 -12.57 8.17 -9.53
CA HIS A 7 -11.94 9.42 -9.93
C HIS A 7 -12.72 10.63 -9.37
N GLY A 8 -12.01 11.69 -8.94
CA GLY A 8 -12.53 12.81 -8.14
C GLY A 8 -13.52 13.78 -8.84
N ARG A 9 -14.05 13.45 -10.01
CA ARG A 9 -15.09 14.25 -10.70
C ARG A 9 -16.23 13.35 -11.18
N GLU A 10 -17.10 12.94 -10.27
CA GLU A 10 -18.45 12.53 -10.62
C GLU A 10 -19.42 13.57 -10.03
N MET A 11 -19.77 14.55 -10.86
CA MET A 11 -20.99 15.34 -10.67
C MET A 11 -22.20 14.39 -10.79
N ASN A 12 -23.12 14.53 -9.85
CA ASN A 12 -24.48 13.99 -9.83
C ASN A 12 -24.96 13.39 -11.17
N SER A 13 -24.96 12.07 -11.27
CA SER A 13 -25.86 11.37 -12.18
C SER A 13 -26.44 10.14 -11.48
N LEU A 14 -27.76 10.19 -11.27
CA LEU A 14 -28.62 9.04 -11.04
C LEU A 14 -28.50 8.13 -12.27
N VAL A 15 -27.83 6.98 -12.19
CA VAL A 15 -28.03 5.88 -13.16
C VAL A 15 -27.76 4.52 -12.49
N THR A 16 -28.87 3.79 -12.30
CA THR A 16 -29.07 2.36 -12.53
C THR A 16 -27.89 1.40 -12.38
N ALA A 17 -28.08 0.42 -11.48
CA ALA A 17 -27.32 -0.82 -11.44
C ALA A 17 -27.29 -1.47 -12.83
N ILE A 18 -26.12 -1.45 -13.46
CA ILE A 18 -25.80 -2.30 -14.59
C ILE A 18 -24.96 -3.44 -14.03
N ASP A 19 -25.52 -4.63 -14.17
CA ASP A 19 -24.96 -5.92 -13.81
C ASP A 19 -23.62 -6.12 -14.54
N ALA A 20 -22.52 -5.92 -13.82
CA ALA A 20 -21.17 -6.18 -14.31
C ALA A 20 -20.62 -7.37 -13.53
N SER A 21 -20.67 -8.54 -14.17
CA SER A 21 -20.08 -9.79 -13.68
C SER A 21 -18.64 -9.55 -13.17
N PRO A 22 -18.31 -9.90 -11.92
CA PRO A 22 -16.95 -9.83 -11.43
C PRO A 22 -16.08 -10.81 -12.22
N ARG A 23 -14.92 -10.37 -12.74
CA ARG A 23 -13.89 -11.30 -13.20
C ARG A 23 -13.18 -11.86 -11.97
N GLU A 24 -13.58 -13.05 -11.55
CA GLU A 24 -12.85 -13.86 -10.59
C GLU A 24 -11.52 -14.28 -11.24
N ARG A 25 -10.39 -13.85 -10.67
CA ARG A 25 -9.06 -14.28 -11.13
C ARG A 25 -8.57 -15.36 -10.17
N ASP A 26 -8.71 -16.61 -10.57
CA ASP A 26 -8.03 -17.74 -9.91
C ASP A 26 -6.54 -17.72 -10.27
N VAL A 27 -5.70 -17.54 -9.25
CA VAL A 27 -4.24 -17.61 -9.39
C VAL A 27 -3.80 -19.04 -9.10
N HIS A 28 -3.56 -19.82 -10.15
CA HIS A 28 -2.90 -21.12 -10.02
C HIS A 28 -1.39 -20.92 -9.84
N MET A 29 -0.86 -21.31 -8.67
CA MET A 29 0.58 -21.33 -8.42
C MET A 29 1.21 -22.55 -9.09
N HIS A 30 2.13 -22.31 -10.02
CA HIS A 30 3.03 -23.35 -10.53
C HIS A 30 4.25 -23.46 -9.61
N PHE A 31 4.38 -24.59 -8.93
CA PHE A 31 5.59 -24.91 -8.18
C PHE A 31 6.68 -25.41 -9.15
N PRO A 32 7.94 -24.96 -9.00
CA PRO A 32 9.04 -25.48 -9.82
C PRO A 32 9.27 -26.97 -9.54
N GLU A 33 9.76 -27.69 -10.55
CA GLU A 33 10.12 -29.10 -10.41
C GLU A 33 11.17 -29.28 -9.29
N PRO A 34 11.05 -30.34 -8.48
CA PRO A 34 11.91 -30.55 -7.32
C PRO A 34 13.38 -30.63 -7.75
N GLN A 35 14.20 -29.74 -7.19
CA GLN A 35 15.65 -29.80 -7.40
C GLN A 35 16.22 -31.11 -6.85
N LYS A 36 17.20 -31.67 -7.56
CA LYS A 36 17.88 -32.91 -7.16
C LYS A 36 18.42 -32.78 -5.74
N GLN A 37 17.92 -33.65 -4.87
CA GLN A 37 18.23 -33.73 -3.44
C GLN A 37 19.73 -33.94 -3.22
N CYS A 38 20.36 -33.10 -2.40
CA CYS A 38 21.76 -33.24 -2.02
C CYS A 38 21.99 -34.57 -1.27
N SER A 39 23.13 -35.22 -1.51
CA SER A 39 23.48 -36.56 -1.00
C SER A 39 23.56 -36.69 0.53
N CYS A 40 23.45 -35.58 1.27
CA CYS A 40 23.33 -35.57 2.73
C CYS A 40 21.93 -35.97 3.26
N HIS A 41 20.93 -36.17 2.40
CA HIS A 41 19.55 -36.50 2.80
C HIS A 41 19.08 -37.92 2.43
N LEU A 42 20.00 -38.84 2.13
CA LEU A 42 19.63 -40.19 1.66
C LEU A 42 18.86 -41.03 2.70
N ASN A 43 18.95 -40.68 4.00
CA ASN A 43 18.27 -41.41 5.08
C ASN A 43 17.53 -40.51 6.09
N ASP A 44 17.49 -39.20 5.87
CA ASP A 44 16.69 -38.31 6.71
C ASP A 44 15.28 -38.25 6.11
N PRO A 45 14.22 -38.54 6.89
CA PRO A 45 12.88 -38.15 6.45
C PRO A 45 12.91 -36.65 6.14
N PRO A 46 12.24 -36.19 5.06
CA PRO A 46 12.25 -34.78 4.72
C PRO A 46 11.83 -33.97 5.96
N PRO A 47 12.50 -32.84 6.27
CA PRO A 47 12.29 -32.09 7.51
C PRO A 47 10.85 -31.55 7.69
N TRP A 48 9.97 -31.81 6.73
CA TRP A 48 8.60 -31.34 6.61
C TRP A 48 7.54 -32.41 6.95
N THR A 49 7.89 -33.61 7.44
CA THR A 49 6.89 -34.69 7.68
C THR A 49 5.94 -34.45 8.86
N GLY A 50 5.83 -33.22 9.37
CA GLY A 50 5.03 -32.89 10.54
C GLY A 50 4.20 -31.62 10.40
N GLU A 51 3.65 -31.31 9.22
CA GLU A 51 2.59 -30.29 9.13
C GLU A 51 1.28 -30.87 9.66
N ILE A 52 0.87 -30.45 10.86
CA ILE A 52 -0.47 -30.75 11.38
C ILE A 52 -1.44 -29.75 10.76
N HIS A 53 -2.17 -30.17 9.74
CA HIS A 53 -3.28 -29.41 9.20
C HIS A 53 -4.55 -29.68 10.01
N GLY A 54 -4.95 -28.72 10.84
CA GLY A 54 -6.24 -28.73 11.52
C GLY A 54 -7.14 -27.61 11.00
N LEU A 55 -8.38 -27.93 10.61
CA LEU A 55 -9.42 -26.92 10.38
C LEU A 55 -10.20 -26.72 11.68
N SER A 56 -10.01 -25.58 12.33
CA SER A 56 -10.79 -25.19 13.51
C SER A 56 -11.64 -23.96 13.18
N GLN A 57 -12.93 -24.04 13.52
CA GLN A 57 -13.80 -22.87 13.50
C GLN A 57 -13.54 -22.08 14.80
N VAL A 58 -13.17 -20.81 14.67
CA VAL A 58 -12.84 -19.94 15.81
C VAL A 58 -13.95 -18.91 16.03
N GLU A 59 -14.20 -18.55 17.29
CA GLU A 59 -15.25 -17.57 17.66
C GLU A 59 -14.91 -16.14 17.23
N SER A 60 -13.63 -15.84 17.05
CA SER A 60 -13.16 -14.56 16.53
C SER A 60 -11.86 -14.75 15.77
N LEU A 61 -11.65 -13.91 14.76
CA LEU A 61 -10.44 -13.89 13.96
C LEU A 61 -9.97 -12.43 13.82
N GLU A 62 -8.67 -12.21 13.93
CA GLU A 62 -8.08 -10.91 13.63
C GLU A 62 -8.07 -10.68 12.11
N LEU A 63 -8.34 -9.44 11.70
CA LEU A 63 -8.16 -9.06 10.31
C LEU A 63 -6.68 -8.96 9.98
N PRO A 64 -6.27 -9.29 8.74
CA PRO A 64 -4.92 -9.02 8.29
C PRO A 64 -4.64 -7.51 8.27
N ALA A 65 -3.38 -7.14 8.41
CA ALA A 65 -2.95 -5.78 8.20
C ALA A 65 -3.02 -5.46 6.70
N ILE A 66 -3.57 -4.27 6.38
CA ILE A 66 -3.74 -3.80 5.01
C ILE A 66 -2.99 -2.47 4.90
N THR A 67 -2.02 -2.41 4.01
CA THR A 67 -1.32 -1.16 3.68
C THR A 67 -1.66 -0.75 2.26
N ILE A 68 -2.05 0.50 2.08
CA ILE A 68 -2.43 1.07 0.79
C ILE A 68 -1.43 2.17 0.44
N CYS A 69 -0.79 2.04 -0.72
CA CYS A 69 0.25 2.97 -1.19
C CYS A 69 0.00 3.35 -2.65
N PRO A 70 0.33 4.58 -3.07
CA PRO A 70 0.44 4.87 -4.50
C PRO A 70 1.58 4.03 -5.08
N LYS A 71 1.46 3.62 -6.36
CA LYS A 71 2.55 2.90 -7.03
C LYS A 71 3.78 3.80 -7.22
N VAL A 72 3.55 5.06 -7.61
CA VAL A 72 4.59 6.05 -7.77
C VAL A 72 4.60 6.90 -6.50
N PRO A 73 5.75 7.06 -5.83
CA PRO A 73 5.83 7.74 -4.54
C PRO A 73 5.95 9.26 -4.70
N ASP A 74 5.09 9.83 -5.55
CA ASP A 74 5.04 11.24 -5.91
C ASP A 74 3.67 11.86 -5.59
N ALA A 75 2.92 11.21 -4.70
CA ALA A 75 1.62 11.67 -4.23
C ALA A 75 1.77 12.82 -3.22
N PHE A 76 2.12 13.98 -3.75
CA PHE A 76 2.30 15.22 -3.00
C PHE A 76 1.27 16.28 -3.38
N ASN A 77 1.00 17.20 -2.47
CA ASN A 77 0.37 18.47 -2.78
C ASN A 77 1.31 19.33 -3.63
N ALA A 78 1.16 19.22 -4.95
CA ALA A 78 2.00 19.89 -5.94
C ALA A 78 2.07 21.41 -5.76
N THR A 79 0.95 22.05 -5.42
CA THR A 79 0.90 23.52 -5.27
C THR A 79 1.70 23.96 -4.04
N GLY A 80 1.57 23.23 -2.93
CA GLY A 80 2.33 23.50 -1.71
C GLY A 80 3.82 23.25 -1.89
N LEU A 81 4.19 22.08 -2.41
CA LEU A 81 5.58 21.66 -2.54
C LEU A 81 6.36 22.54 -3.52
N LEU A 82 5.81 22.82 -4.70
CA LEU A 82 6.48 23.70 -5.67
C LEU A 82 6.51 25.15 -5.18
N GLY A 83 5.50 25.58 -4.43
CA GLY A 83 5.49 26.89 -3.77
C GLY A 83 6.66 27.06 -2.79
N ASP A 84 6.92 26.03 -1.98
CA ASP A 84 8.02 26.00 -1.01
C ASP A 84 9.40 26.03 -1.69
N ILE A 85 9.58 25.22 -2.75
CA ILE A 85 10.80 25.24 -3.57
C ILE A 85 11.06 26.63 -4.14
N ARG A 86 10.02 27.34 -4.59
CA ARG A 86 10.14 28.70 -5.14
C ARG A 86 10.46 29.77 -4.07
N VAL A 87 10.14 29.51 -2.79
CA VAL A 87 10.59 30.39 -1.69
C VAL A 87 12.11 30.30 -1.55
N THR A 88 12.67 29.09 -1.63
CA THR A 88 14.12 28.88 -1.59
C THR A 88 14.81 29.34 -2.87
N PHE A 89 14.19 29.10 -4.02
CA PHE A 89 14.74 29.45 -5.34
C PHE A 89 13.74 30.30 -6.17
N PRO A 90 13.69 31.63 -5.97
CA PRO A 90 12.72 32.47 -6.66
C PRO A 90 12.84 32.51 -8.19
N ALA A 91 14.01 32.17 -8.73
CA ALA A 91 14.30 32.19 -10.16
C ALA A 91 14.28 30.80 -10.83
N ILE A 92 13.87 29.75 -10.10
CA ILE A 92 13.77 28.40 -10.66
C ILE A 92 12.58 28.30 -11.63
N ASP A 93 12.79 27.66 -12.77
CA ASP A 93 11.71 27.34 -13.69
C ASP A 93 10.95 26.08 -13.25
N ASP A 94 9.71 25.94 -13.73
CA ASP A 94 8.81 24.86 -13.30
C ASP A 94 9.33 23.46 -13.65
N ALA A 95 10.04 23.32 -14.77
CA ALA A 95 10.58 22.03 -15.18
C ALA A 95 11.73 21.62 -14.25
N THR A 96 12.66 22.54 -13.97
CA THR A 96 13.76 22.28 -13.02
C THR A 96 13.25 22.04 -11.60
N ALA A 97 12.18 22.72 -11.16
CA ALA A 97 11.57 22.47 -9.86
C ALA A 97 10.95 21.05 -9.77
N LEU A 98 10.28 20.60 -10.83
CA LEU A 98 9.76 19.22 -10.92
C LEU A 98 10.90 18.19 -10.97
N ASP A 99 11.97 18.48 -11.69
CA ASP A 99 13.14 17.59 -11.78
C ASP A 99 13.89 17.52 -10.45
N LEU A 100 13.90 18.60 -9.66
CA LEU A 100 14.39 18.58 -8.28
C LEU A 100 13.55 17.67 -7.40
N VAL A 101 12.22 17.67 -7.56
CA VAL A 101 11.32 16.74 -6.84
C VAL A 101 11.58 15.29 -7.27
N ARG A 102 11.69 15.01 -8.58
CA ARG A 102 12.08 13.67 -9.09
C ARG A 102 13.40 13.21 -8.49
N PHE A 103 14.40 14.10 -8.47
CA PHE A 103 15.71 13.84 -7.92
C PHE A 103 15.66 13.55 -6.42
N PHE A 104 14.88 14.31 -5.65
CA PHE A 104 14.63 14.05 -4.24
C PHE A 104 14.00 12.67 -4.03
N ILE A 105 12.94 12.34 -4.77
CA ILE A 105 12.23 11.06 -4.63
C ILE A 105 13.18 9.90 -4.96
N GLY A 106 13.79 9.90 -6.15
CA GLY A 106 14.71 8.83 -6.55
C GLY A 106 16.00 8.77 -5.74
N GLY A 107 16.49 9.91 -5.23
CA GLY A 107 17.64 9.99 -4.35
C GLY A 107 17.42 9.32 -2.99
N ASN A 108 16.15 9.20 -2.55
CA ASN A 108 15.75 8.43 -1.37
C ASN A 108 15.51 6.93 -1.66
N GLY A 109 15.94 6.43 -2.83
CA GLY A 109 15.84 5.01 -3.19
C GLY A 109 14.44 4.59 -3.63
N LEU A 110 13.58 5.54 -3.97
CA LEU A 110 12.20 5.27 -4.36
C LEU A 110 12.08 4.94 -5.86
N GLU A 111 11.35 3.85 -6.16
CA GLU A 111 11.20 3.33 -7.52
C GLU A 111 10.23 4.16 -8.39
N ASN A 112 10.20 3.86 -9.69
CA ASN A 112 9.33 4.47 -10.71
C ASN A 112 9.61 5.96 -10.98
N MET A 113 10.88 6.37 -10.88
CA MET A 113 11.39 7.68 -11.31
C MET A 113 12.24 7.54 -12.58
N ASP A 114 11.66 6.93 -13.63
CA ASP A 114 12.37 6.54 -14.86
C ASP A 114 13.03 7.72 -15.59
N ASP A 115 12.45 8.92 -15.45
CA ASP A 115 12.97 10.16 -16.06
C ASP A 115 14.41 10.46 -15.62
N LEU A 116 14.80 10.08 -14.39
CA LEU A 116 16.15 10.29 -13.86
C LEU A 116 17.23 9.61 -14.69
N SER A 117 16.89 8.51 -15.38
CA SER A 117 17.83 7.78 -16.24
C SER A 117 18.26 8.58 -17.48
N TYR A 118 17.47 9.58 -17.89
CA TYR A 118 17.77 10.44 -19.04
C TYR A 118 18.60 11.68 -18.66
N PHE A 119 18.81 11.93 -17.36
CA PHE A 119 19.53 13.11 -16.91
C PHE A 119 21.03 12.93 -17.11
N ASN A 120 21.67 13.93 -17.73
CA ASN A 120 23.12 13.91 -17.89
C ASN A 120 23.83 14.20 -16.55
N ARG A 121 25.08 13.76 -16.42
CA ARG A 121 25.85 13.88 -15.17
C ARG A 121 26.00 15.33 -14.68
N THR A 122 26.16 16.29 -15.58
CA THR A 122 26.29 17.70 -15.25
C THR A 122 25.00 18.24 -14.63
N TYR A 123 23.86 17.87 -15.21
CA TYR A 123 22.54 18.25 -14.72
C TYR A 123 22.23 17.59 -13.37
N MET A 124 22.56 16.31 -13.20
CA MET A 124 22.46 15.63 -11.89
C MET A 124 23.32 16.32 -10.82
N SER A 125 24.50 16.81 -11.18
CA SER A 125 25.33 17.60 -10.27
C SER A 125 24.70 18.95 -9.92
N HIS A 126 23.99 19.58 -10.86
CA HIS A 126 23.25 20.82 -10.61
C HIS A 126 22.05 20.57 -9.67
N LEU A 127 21.24 19.55 -9.93
CA LEU A 127 20.13 19.15 -9.05
C LEU A 127 20.61 18.79 -7.65
N ASN A 128 21.76 18.10 -7.52
CA ASN A 128 22.35 17.81 -6.21
C ASN A 128 22.77 19.08 -5.44
N GLN A 129 23.24 20.13 -6.13
CA GLN A 129 23.53 21.41 -5.48
C GLN A 129 22.26 22.10 -4.98
N LEU A 130 21.20 22.11 -5.81
CA LEU A 130 19.89 22.64 -5.42
C LEU A 130 19.32 21.85 -4.23
N TYR A 131 19.37 20.51 -4.28
CA TYR A 131 18.90 19.65 -3.20
C TYR A 131 19.61 19.96 -1.88
N LYS A 132 20.94 20.10 -1.88
CA LYS A 132 21.71 20.44 -0.68
C LYS A 132 21.34 21.79 -0.07
N ILE A 133 20.98 22.77 -0.89
CA ILE A 133 20.51 24.08 -0.41
C ILE A 133 19.09 23.96 0.13
N TRP A 134 18.24 23.18 -0.54
CA TRP A 134 16.84 22.99 -0.14
C TRP A 134 16.71 22.19 1.16
N SER A 135 17.55 21.18 1.35
CA SER A 135 17.60 20.35 2.56
C SER A 135 18.57 20.87 3.63
N ASP A 136 19.05 22.12 3.51
CA ASP A 136 20.05 22.66 4.43
C ASP A 136 19.54 22.65 5.87
N GLY A 137 20.39 22.21 6.80
CA GLY A 137 20.04 22.06 8.21
C GLY A 137 19.31 20.77 8.60
N TYR A 138 19.03 19.86 7.65
CA TYR A 138 18.37 18.56 7.91
C TYR A 138 19.23 17.38 7.43
N THR A 139 19.12 16.24 8.10
CA THR A 139 19.58 14.97 7.52
C THR A 139 18.62 14.50 6.42
N THR A 140 19.04 13.56 5.57
CA THR A 140 18.20 13.03 4.49
C THR A 140 16.88 12.44 5.01
N GLU A 141 16.92 11.70 6.12
CA GLU A 141 15.73 11.08 6.73
C GLU A 141 14.80 12.13 7.35
N GLU A 142 15.35 13.07 8.12
CA GLU A 142 14.55 14.16 8.71
C GLU A 142 13.89 15.02 7.63
N PHE A 143 14.63 15.34 6.57
CA PHE A 143 14.10 16.11 5.46
C PHE A 143 13.01 15.35 4.71
N PHE A 144 13.22 14.05 4.46
CA PHE A 144 12.20 13.20 3.86
C PHE A 144 10.92 13.21 4.69
N ASN A 145 11.01 12.95 6.00
CA ASN A 145 9.86 12.94 6.89
C ASN A 145 9.16 14.31 6.96
N LEU A 146 9.92 15.41 6.98
CA LEU A 146 9.40 16.77 6.96
C LEU A 146 8.56 17.05 5.69
N ILE A 147 9.10 16.71 4.51
CA ILE A 147 8.41 16.92 3.24
C ILE A 147 7.15 16.05 3.16
N GLN A 148 7.22 14.80 3.62
CA GLN A 148 6.07 13.90 3.65
C GLN A 148 4.98 14.37 4.62
N GLU A 149 5.34 14.86 5.80
CA GLU A 149 4.38 15.37 6.78
C GLU A 149 3.71 16.66 6.28
N LYS A 150 4.47 17.54 5.63
CA LYS A 150 3.96 18.85 5.18
C LYS A 150 3.19 18.79 3.87
N TYR A 151 3.58 17.91 2.95
CA TYR A 151 3.06 17.87 1.58
C TYR A 151 2.53 16.51 1.13
N GLY A 152 2.70 15.45 1.91
CA GLY A 152 2.12 14.16 1.60
C GLY A 152 0.59 14.21 1.57
N TYR A 153 -0.03 13.29 0.83
CA TYR A 153 -1.48 13.16 0.82
C TYR A 153 -2.00 12.67 2.18
N ALA A 154 -3.14 13.20 2.60
CA ALA A 154 -3.77 12.82 3.86
C ALA A 154 -4.69 11.60 3.68
N CYS A 155 -5.03 10.93 4.79
CA CYS A 155 -5.89 9.74 4.75
C CYS A 155 -7.30 10.05 4.20
N ASP A 156 -7.87 11.21 4.56
CA ASP A 156 -9.18 11.68 4.09
C ASP A 156 -9.18 12.06 2.60
N GLU A 157 -8.01 12.37 2.06
CA GLU A 157 -7.80 12.55 0.62
C GLU A 157 -7.77 11.20 -0.11
N LEU A 158 -7.39 10.11 0.55
CA LEU A 158 -7.41 8.77 -0.03
C LEU A 158 -8.81 8.14 0.01
N PHE A 159 -9.53 8.22 1.12
CA PHE A 159 -10.83 7.54 1.25
C PHE A 159 -12.01 8.42 0.80
N ARG A 160 -12.83 7.92 -0.11
CA ARG A 160 -14.16 8.49 -0.44
C ARG A 160 -15.22 7.96 0.51
N GLU A 161 -15.23 6.65 0.73
CA GLU A 161 -16.21 5.97 1.56
C GLU A 161 -15.60 4.71 2.17
N CYS A 162 -16.03 4.40 3.38
CA CYS A 162 -15.55 3.26 4.13
C CYS A 162 -16.72 2.64 4.87
N GLN A 163 -16.92 1.33 4.69
CA GLN A 163 -17.97 0.59 5.37
C GLN A 163 -17.41 -0.66 6.02
N LEU A 164 -17.89 -0.94 7.24
CA LEU A 164 -17.64 -2.19 7.94
C LEU A 164 -18.97 -2.81 8.32
N ALA A 165 -19.19 -4.06 7.92
CA ALA A 165 -20.43 -4.79 8.20
C ALA A 165 -21.70 -3.97 7.83
N GLY A 166 -21.65 -3.28 6.70
CA GLY A 166 -22.74 -2.46 6.17
C GLY A 166 -22.93 -1.08 6.83
N LYS A 167 -22.10 -0.70 7.81
CA LYS A 167 -22.14 0.63 8.44
C LYS A 167 -21.07 1.53 7.85
N ILE A 168 -21.47 2.71 7.35
CA ILE A 168 -20.55 3.76 6.90
C ILE A 168 -19.83 4.35 8.12
N MET A 169 -18.52 4.53 8.01
CA MET A 169 -17.68 5.06 9.10
C MET A 169 -16.47 5.83 8.58
N ASN A 170 -15.82 6.59 9.47
CA ASN A 170 -14.59 7.30 9.14
C ASN A 170 -13.38 6.37 9.31
N CYS A 171 -12.87 5.88 8.18
CA CYS A 171 -11.71 4.99 8.13
C CYS A 171 -10.45 5.59 8.80
N CYS A 172 -10.21 6.89 8.68
CA CYS A 172 -8.98 7.54 9.13
C CYS A 172 -8.89 7.77 10.63
N ILE A 173 -10.03 7.91 11.32
CA ILE A 173 -10.04 8.08 12.78
C ILE A 173 -10.02 6.72 13.46
N SER A 174 -10.76 5.75 12.88
CA SER A 174 -11.04 4.51 13.58
C SER A 174 -10.04 3.41 13.27
N TYR A 175 -9.40 3.42 12.10
CA TYR A 175 -8.63 2.25 11.67
C TYR A 175 -7.42 2.50 10.76
N PHE A 176 -7.32 3.62 10.06
CA PHE A 176 -6.19 3.89 9.16
C PHE A 176 -5.35 5.05 9.68
N ALA A 177 -4.04 4.84 9.80
CA ALA A 177 -3.06 5.88 10.07
C ALA A 177 -2.24 6.17 8.80
N SER A 178 -1.93 7.45 8.57
CA SER A 178 -0.94 7.81 7.54
C SER A 178 0.45 7.73 8.15
N LEU A 179 1.37 7.07 7.46
CA LEU A 179 2.77 6.90 7.87
C LEU A 179 3.68 7.23 6.70
N ALA A 180 4.69 8.06 6.97
CA ALA A 180 5.84 8.20 6.08
C ALA A 180 6.76 7.00 6.34
N VAL A 181 7.08 6.24 5.28
CA VAL A 181 7.98 5.09 5.38
C VAL A 181 8.98 5.19 4.23
N GLU A 182 10.18 4.63 4.40
CA GLU A 182 11.07 4.34 3.28
C GLU A 182 10.26 3.56 2.21
N GLY A 183 10.01 4.18 1.07
CA GLY A 183 9.02 3.73 0.07
C GLY A 183 7.92 4.75 -0.29
N GLY A 184 7.79 5.87 0.43
CA GLY A 184 6.80 6.93 0.18
C GLY A 184 5.75 7.08 1.30
N VAL A 185 4.71 7.87 1.05
CA VAL A 185 3.56 7.97 1.99
C VAL A 185 2.68 6.75 1.86
N ARG A 186 2.52 6.03 2.97
CA ARG A 186 1.68 4.83 3.08
C ARG A 186 0.49 5.15 3.99
N VAL A 187 -0.69 4.65 3.63
CA VAL A 187 -1.83 4.64 4.53
C VAL A 187 -2.01 3.21 5.04
N GLU A 188 -1.72 3.00 6.31
CA GLU A 188 -1.71 1.70 6.96
C GLU A 188 -2.95 1.53 7.84
N PHE A 189 -3.58 0.36 7.76
CA PHE A 189 -4.66 -0.02 8.65
C PHE A 189 -4.10 -0.54 9.98
N GLU A 190 -4.25 0.24 11.06
CA GLU A 190 -3.88 -0.24 12.39
C GLU A 190 -5.01 -1.08 13.01
N ARG A 191 -4.71 -2.38 13.11
CA ARG A 191 -5.28 -3.41 14.01
C ARG A 191 -6.71 -3.16 14.51
N MET A 192 -7.67 -3.79 13.83
CA MET A 192 -8.94 -4.13 14.47
C MET A 192 -8.77 -5.43 15.27
N ARG A 193 -8.66 -5.31 16.60
CA ARG A 193 -8.76 -6.48 17.48
C ARG A 193 -10.23 -6.85 17.59
N TYR A 194 -10.58 -8.03 17.09
CA TYR A 194 -11.89 -8.69 17.21
C TYR A 194 -13.03 -8.16 16.31
N LEU A 195 -13.28 -8.86 15.20
CA LEU A 195 -14.64 -9.02 14.71
C LEU A 195 -15.31 -10.16 15.48
N SER A 196 -15.81 -9.87 16.69
CA SER A 196 -16.64 -10.84 17.40
C SER A 196 -18.06 -10.80 16.80
N PRO A 197 -18.65 -11.96 16.44
CA PRO A 197 -20.04 -12.05 15.99
C PRO A 197 -21.03 -11.43 17.00
N HIS A 198 -20.63 -11.30 18.27
CA HIS A 198 -21.47 -10.77 19.34
C HIS A 198 -21.52 -9.24 19.43
N HIS A 199 -20.57 -8.51 18.85
CA HIS A 199 -20.46 -7.04 19.03
C HIS A 199 -21.07 -6.23 17.88
N VAL A 200 -21.37 -6.86 16.74
CA VAL A 200 -22.13 -6.23 15.65
C VAL A 200 -23.60 -6.60 15.80
N LYS A 201 -24.34 -5.88 16.67
CA LYS A 201 -25.81 -5.83 16.62
C LYS A 201 -26.28 -5.04 15.39
N ALA A 202 -25.85 -5.44 14.20
CA ALA A 202 -26.52 -5.09 12.95
C ALA A 202 -27.48 -6.25 12.66
N SER A 203 -28.71 -5.94 12.27
CA SER A 203 -29.71 -6.92 11.84
C SER A 203 -29.05 -7.96 10.94
N ARG A 204 -29.15 -9.24 11.31
CA ARG A 204 -28.63 -10.37 10.54
C ARG A 204 -29.01 -10.25 9.06
N THR A 205 -28.09 -9.75 8.25
CA THR A 205 -28.01 -10.00 6.82
C THR A 205 -26.74 -10.80 6.64
N GLU A 206 -26.92 -12.11 6.37
CA GLU A 206 -25.93 -13.09 5.91
C GLU A 206 -24.63 -13.27 6.72
N ALA A 207 -24.27 -14.52 7.00
CA ALA A 207 -23.02 -14.85 7.70
C ALA A 207 -21.76 -14.35 6.94
N ASP A 208 -21.86 -14.20 5.63
CA ASP A 208 -20.80 -13.70 4.74
C ASP A 208 -20.56 -12.18 4.84
N ASP A 209 -21.49 -11.43 5.44
CA ASP A 209 -21.38 -9.97 5.60
C ASP A 209 -20.76 -9.54 6.93
N ILE A 210 -20.70 -10.47 7.90
CA ILE A 210 -20.05 -10.26 9.19
C ILE A 210 -18.54 -10.16 8.95
N GLY A 211 -17.99 -8.94 9.08
CA GLY A 211 -16.56 -8.68 8.86
C GLY A 211 -16.20 -8.21 7.46
N ARG A 212 -17.18 -7.97 6.59
CA ARG A 212 -16.91 -7.37 5.27
C ARG A 212 -16.53 -5.90 5.42
N ILE A 213 -15.31 -5.57 4.99
CA ILE A 213 -14.85 -4.19 4.77
C ILE A 213 -15.07 -3.83 3.30
N ILE A 214 -15.70 -2.67 3.06
CA ILE A 214 -15.84 -2.05 1.73
C ILE A 214 -15.12 -0.71 1.77
N LEU A 215 -14.15 -0.52 0.87
CA LEU A 215 -13.38 0.70 0.73
C LEU A 215 -13.65 1.30 -0.65
N SER A 216 -14.02 2.57 -0.68
CA SER A 216 -14.09 3.37 -1.89
C SER A 216 -12.96 4.40 -1.80
N LEU A 217 -11.95 4.27 -2.66
CA LEU A 217 -10.73 5.07 -2.68
C LEU A 217 -10.82 6.12 -3.77
N LYS A 218 -10.31 7.33 -3.50
CA LYS A 218 -9.98 8.32 -4.52
C LYS A 218 -8.62 7.98 -5.11
N ALA A 219 -8.37 8.41 -6.34
CA ALA A 219 -7.02 8.38 -6.90
C ALA A 219 -6.16 9.46 -6.22
N PRO A 220 -5.03 9.09 -5.57
CA PRO A 220 -4.11 10.09 -5.03
C PRO A 220 -3.58 11.00 -6.13
N PRO A 221 -3.14 12.22 -5.78
CA PRO A 221 -2.45 13.08 -6.73
C PRO A 221 -1.12 12.47 -7.18
N SER A 222 -0.59 12.96 -8.30
CA SER A 222 0.74 12.65 -8.81
C SER A 222 1.35 13.95 -9.31
N ILE A 223 2.50 14.35 -8.76
CA ILE A 223 3.18 15.59 -9.18
C ILE A 223 4.01 15.40 -10.46
N THR A 224 4.54 14.20 -10.69
CA THR A 224 5.50 13.96 -11.79
C THR A 224 4.87 13.38 -13.05
N ASN A 225 3.63 12.86 -12.99
CA ASN A 225 3.00 12.15 -14.11
C ASN A 225 1.88 12.97 -14.80
N PRO A 226 2.17 13.65 -15.93
CA PRO A 226 1.16 14.41 -16.67
C PRO A 226 0.20 13.51 -17.47
N TYR A 227 0.57 12.26 -17.78
CA TYR A 227 -0.21 11.39 -18.68
C TYR A 227 -1.61 11.07 -18.12
N TYR A 228 -1.75 11.05 -16.79
CA TYR A 228 -3.01 10.77 -16.10
C TYR A 228 -3.55 12.00 -15.38
N ASN A 229 -3.38 13.20 -15.97
CA ASN A 229 -3.85 14.46 -15.42
C ASN A 229 -3.42 14.65 -13.94
N TYR A 230 -2.14 14.36 -13.66
CA TYR A 230 -1.56 14.50 -12.32
C TYR A 230 -2.27 13.66 -11.24
N SER A 231 -2.69 12.45 -11.60
CA SER A 231 -3.30 11.48 -10.69
C SER A 231 -2.63 10.11 -10.81
N GLN A 232 -2.64 9.35 -9.71
CA GLN A 232 -2.08 7.99 -9.69
C GLN A 232 -2.95 7.04 -10.52
N PRO A 233 -2.39 6.38 -11.56
CA PRO A 233 -3.13 5.40 -12.33
C PRO A 233 -3.26 4.06 -11.61
N GLN A 234 -2.47 3.81 -10.57
CA GLN A 234 -2.39 2.55 -9.86
C GLN A 234 -2.13 2.78 -8.38
N ILE A 235 -2.83 2.00 -7.55
CA ILE A 235 -2.57 1.86 -6.12
C ILE A 235 -2.07 0.45 -5.87
N ILE A 236 -1.13 0.30 -4.96
CA ILE A 236 -0.65 -0.99 -4.47
C ILE A 236 -1.28 -1.24 -3.10
N VAL A 237 -1.81 -2.44 -2.91
CA VAL A 237 -2.26 -2.93 -1.61
C VAL A 237 -1.35 -4.07 -1.18
N TYR A 238 -0.81 -3.94 0.02
CA TYR A 238 -0.08 -4.99 0.72
C TYR A 238 -1.00 -5.61 1.76
N ILE A 239 -1.01 -6.93 1.80
CA ILE A 239 -1.77 -7.71 2.78
C ILE A 239 -0.76 -8.54 3.54
N THR A 240 -0.65 -8.26 4.83
CA THR A 240 0.39 -8.86 5.67
C THR A 240 -0.26 -9.40 6.94
N ASP A 241 0.44 -10.31 7.61
CA ASP A 241 0.13 -10.55 9.01
C ASP A 241 0.45 -9.29 9.82
N ASN A 242 -0.03 -9.22 11.06
CA ASN A 242 0.08 -8.07 11.96
C ASN A 242 1.52 -7.83 12.47
N PHE A 243 2.51 -7.81 11.58
CA PHE A 243 3.89 -7.44 11.85
C PHE A 243 4.03 -5.91 11.91
N LYS A 244 5.03 -5.44 12.65
CA LYS A 244 5.35 -4.01 12.76
C LYS A 244 5.87 -3.41 11.44
N HIS A 245 6.30 -4.25 10.51
CA HIS A 245 6.89 -3.85 9.24
C HIS A 245 6.03 -4.36 8.09
N VAL A 246 5.76 -3.48 7.14
CA VAL A 246 5.09 -3.84 5.89
C VAL A 246 6.07 -4.61 5.02
N VAL A 247 5.71 -5.83 4.64
CA VAL A 247 6.49 -6.62 3.69
C VAL A 247 6.20 -6.16 2.26
N ASP A 248 7.22 -6.20 1.40
CA ASP A 248 7.10 -5.78 0.00
C ASP A 248 6.30 -6.77 -0.88
N PHE A 249 5.95 -7.94 -0.33
CA PHE A 249 5.17 -8.97 -1.00
C PHE A 249 4.24 -9.71 -0.02
N PRO A 250 3.05 -10.16 -0.46
CA PRO A 250 2.48 -10.00 -1.81
C PRO A 250 1.90 -8.59 -2.04
N ARG A 251 2.08 -8.07 -3.26
CA ARG A 251 1.58 -6.75 -3.70
C ARG A 251 0.43 -6.91 -4.69
N PHE A 252 -0.68 -6.23 -4.45
CA PHE A 252 -1.88 -6.27 -5.28
C PHE A 252 -2.11 -4.91 -5.93
N TYR A 253 -2.12 -4.86 -7.27
CA TYR A 253 -2.38 -3.63 -8.00
C TYR A 253 -3.88 -3.39 -8.16
N LEU A 254 -4.33 -2.21 -7.77
CA LEU A 254 -5.68 -1.72 -7.98
C LEU A 254 -5.68 -0.63 -9.04
N TYR A 255 -6.68 -0.66 -9.91
CA TYR A 255 -6.88 0.29 -10.98
C TYR A 255 -8.15 1.13 -10.76
N PRO A 256 -8.18 2.39 -11.24
CA PRO A 256 -9.37 3.22 -11.26
C PRO A 256 -10.56 2.53 -11.94
N HIS A 257 -11.76 2.77 -11.43
CA HIS A 257 -13.03 2.27 -11.96
C HIS A 257 -13.20 0.74 -11.92
N GLU A 258 -12.28 0.02 -11.28
CA GLU A 258 -12.40 -1.41 -11.06
C GLU A 258 -12.89 -1.74 -9.65
N TRP A 259 -13.65 -2.82 -9.54
CA TRP A 259 -14.07 -3.42 -8.28
C TRP A 259 -13.22 -4.65 -8.00
N ASN A 260 -12.52 -4.62 -6.88
CA ASN A 260 -11.65 -5.71 -6.45
C ASN A 260 -12.26 -6.38 -5.22
N ARG A 261 -12.63 -7.65 -5.33
CA ARG A 261 -13.11 -8.45 -4.21
C ARG A 261 -12.00 -9.40 -3.77
N MET A 262 -11.54 -9.21 -2.54
CA MET A 262 -10.52 -10.05 -1.91
C MET A 262 -11.15 -10.86 -0.78
N ARG A 263 -10.92 -12.18 -0.78
CA ARG A 263 -11.31 -13.09 0.30
C ARG A 263 -10.05 -13.53 1.04
N PHE A 264 -10.04 -13.29 2.35
CA PHE A 264 -8.94 -13.70 3.21
C PHE A 264 -9.29 -14.98 3.94
N THR A 265 -8.29 -15.84 4.13
CA THR A 265 -8.40 -17.06 4.94
C THR A 265 -7.14 -17.15 5.77
N ALA A 266 -7.27 -17.03 7.08
CA ALA A 266 -6.14 -17.20 7.98
C ALA A 266 -5.80 -18.70 8.07
N ARG A 267 -4.50 -19.00 8.02
CA ARG A 267 -3.96 -20.34 8.24
C ARG A 267 -2.97 -20.26 9.37
N TYR A 268 -3.18 -21.05 10.42
CA TYR A 268 -2.21 -21.20 11.50
C TYR A 268 -1.33 -22.40 11.19
N ILE A 269 -0.02 -22.17 11.09
CA ILE A 269 0.98 -23.22 10.89
C ILE A 269 1.85 -23.23 12.14
N ALA A 270 1.82 -24.34 12.87
CA ALA A 270 2.73 -24.60 13.97
C ALA A 270 3.74 -25.64 13.52
N LEU A 271 5.02 -25.28 13.56
CA LEU A 271 6.11 -26.22 13.33
C LEU A 271 6.43 -26.94 14.64
N ILE A 272 6.66 -28.24 14.56
CA ILE A 272 7.12 -29.03 15.70
C ILE A 272 8.58 -28.64 15.97
N GLU A 273 8.88 -28.25 17.22
CA GLU A 273 10.25 -27.92 17.63
C GLU A 273 11.18 -29.13 17.43
N ASN A 274 12.29 -28.92 16.72
CA ASN A 274 13.31 -29.93 16.51
C ASN A 274 14.67 -29.39 16.97
N LYS A 275 15.46 -30.21 17.67
CA LYS A 275 16.74 -29.78 18.28
C LYS A 275 17.78 -29.29 17.27
N ASP A 276 17.69 -29.76 16.02
CA ASP A 276 18.68 -29.46 14.96
C ASP A 276 18.15 -28.51 13.87
N VAL A 277 16.92 -27.99 14.03
CA VAL A 277 16.32 -27.00 13.14
C VAL A 277 16.13 -25.72 13.93
N CYS A 278 16.64 -24.59 13.43
CA CYS A 278 16.47 -23.29 14.08
C CYS A 278 14.97 -22.89 14.06
N THR A 279 14.21 -23.35 15.05
CA THR A 279 12.81 -22.98 15.29
C THR A 279 12.65 -22.05 16.50
N GLN A 280 13.73 -21.70 17.19
CA GLN A 280 13.68 -20.83 18.37
C GLN A 280 13.75 -19.35 17.96
N ARG A 281 12.76 -18.60 18.45
CA ARG A 281 12.71 -17.13 18.44
C ARG A 281 13.68 -16.53 19.44
#